data_AF-A0AA92CHR8-F1
#
_entry.id   AF-A0AA92CHR8-F1
#
_cell.length_a   1.000
_cell.length_b   1.000
_cell.length_c   1.000
_cell.angle_alpha   90.00
_cell.angle_beta   90.00
_cell.angle_gamma   90.00
#
_symmetry.space_group_name_H-M   'P 1'
#
loop_
_entity.id
_entity.type
_entity.pdbx_description
1 polymer ?
#
loop_
_entity_poly.entity_id
_entity_poly.type
_entity_poly.pdbx_seq_one_letter_code
_entity_poly.pdbx_strand_id
1 'polypeptide(L)'
;MTQSFLNRCAAASAVMALTAGPVLAQSAPVLYTVIVPAGEFGSAAFLRQLVTSLSAAKAFCADIDAAEYRVDCLAERLESVSAEIPEDSDYEEVRQVLRDTARDIHRLTRNNRDWKQGNAYASRKASPSDRTTRPLTPVNPARAAQVNQQASAILDQAQTVLLRSAEAAEERRSQYVQIAEALGSNKVLLRS
;
A
#
# COMPACT_ATOMS: atom_id res chain seq x y z
N MET A 1 50.57 44.23 -1.16
CA MET A 1 49.78 44.41 0.08
C MET A 1 50.02 43.17 0.94
N THR A 2 50.99 43.23 1.86
CA THR A 2 50.78 43.36 3.33
C THR A 2 50.19 42.08 3.94
N GLN A 3 50.71 41.45 4.99
CA GLN A 3 51.82 41.73 5.91
C GLN A 3 52.12 40.46 6.71
N SER A 4 53.37 40.32 7.13
CA SER A 4 53.89 39.36 8.11
C SER A 4 53.28 39.57 9.49
N PHE A 5 53.06 38.51 10.29
CA PHE A 5 53.31 38.51 11.73
C PHE A 5 53.56 37.09 12.24
N LEU A 6 54.84 36.78 12.48
CA LEU A 6 55.26 35.79 13.46
C LEU A 6 54.81 36.24 14.84
N ASN A 7 54.33 35.32 15.68
CA ASN A 7 54.49 35.46 17.12
C ASN A 7 54.86 34.12 17.76
N ARG A 8 56.01 34.12 18.44
CA ARG A 8 56.56 33.01 19.22
C ARG A 8 55.97 33.11 20.63
N CYS A 9 55.43 32.01 21.16
CA CYS A 9 55.37 31.78 22.60
C CYS A 9 55.95 30.40 22.89
N ALA A 10 56.94 30.40 23.77
CA ALA A 10 57.72 29.24 24.18
C ALA A 10 57.01 28.47 25.31
N ALA A 11 57.31 27.17 25.34
CA ALA A 11 57.45 26.28 26.50
C ALA A 11 56.27 26.16 27.49
N ALA A 12 55.73 24.94 27.59
CA ALA A 12 55.91 24.12 28.80
C ALA A 12 55.35 22.71 28.55
N SER A 13 56.22 21.72 28.72
CA SER A 13 55.86 20.31 28.82
C SER A 13 54.96 20.08 30.02
N ALA A 14 53.81 19.43 29.79
CA ALA A 14 53.08 18.71 30.82
C ALA A 14 52.54 17.42 30.19
N VAL A 15 53.27 16.33 30.42
CA VAL A 15 52.81 14.96 30.19
C VAL A 15 51.72 14.69 31.21
N MET A 16 50.45 14.80 30.81
CA MET A 16 49.36 14.16 31.54
C MET A 16 48.97 12.90 30.77
N ALA A 17 49.30 11.76 31.36
CA ALA A 17 48.79 10.47 30.97
C ALA A 17 47.27 10.45 31.18
N LEU A 18 46.52 10.70 30.10
CA LEU A 18 45.11 10.34 30.04
C LEU A 18 45.06 8.90 29.55
N THR A 19 44.85 8.00 30.50
CA THR A 19 44.55 6.59 30.26
C THR A 19 43.37 6.50 29.30
N ALA A 20 43.63 6.09 28.06
CA ALA A 20 42.60 5.65 27.14
C ALA A 20 41.99 4.35 27.69
N GLY A 21 40.95 4.50 28.52
CA GLY A 21 40.06 3.39 28.80
C GLY A 21 39.37 2.96 27.49
N PRO A 22 39.17 1.66 27.23
CA PRO A 22 38.40 1.24 26.08
C PRO A 22 36.97 1.75 26.26
N VAL A 23 36.58 2.75 25.46
CA VAL A 23 35.17 3.09 25.29
C VAL A 23 34.55 1.90 24.58
N LEU A 24 33.91 1.03 25.36
CA LEU A 24 32.97 0.06 24.82
C LEU A 24 31.81 0.86 24.24
N ALA A 25 31.88 1.14 22.94
CA ALA A 25 30.77 1.62 22.15
C ALA A 25 29.71 0.52 22.10
N GLN A 26 28.89 0.44 23.14
CA GLN A 26 27.71 -0.39 23.15
C GLN A 26 26.67 0.34 22.28
N SER A 27 26.63 0.02 20.99
CA SER A 27 25.51 0.37 20.13
C SER A 27 24.30 -0.45 20.57
N ALA A 28 23.63 0.01 21.61
CA ALA A 28 22.31 -0.49 21.94
C ALA A 28 21.39 -0.23 20.72
N PRO A 29 20.72 -1.24 20.16
CA PRO A 29 19.72 -1.00 19.13
C PRO A 29 18.62 -0.13 19.76
N VAL A 30 18.48 1.09 19.27
CA VAL A 30 17.36 1.96 19.65
C VAL A 30 16.10 1.32 19.07
N LEU A 31 15.43 0.53 19.90
CA LEU A 31 14.09 0.02 19.60
C LEU A 31 13.14 1.22 19.65
N TYR A 32 12.87 1.82 18.49
CA TYR A 32 11.79 2.77 18.34
C TYR A 32 10.47 2.01 18.38
N THR A 33 9.90 1.91 19.57
CA THR A 33 8.49 1.53 19.72
C THR A 33 7.66 2.74 19.29
N VAL A 34 7.11 2.68 18.08
CA VAL A 34 6.08 3.63 17.64
C VAL A 34 4.81 3.27 18.40
N ILE A 35 4.60 3.93 19.54
CA ILE A 35 3.34 3.88 20.27
C ILE A 35 2.35 4.74 19.48
N VAL A 36 1.58 4.11 18.59
CA VAL A 36 0.44 4.78 17.95
C VAL A 36 -0.66 4.87 19.01
N PRO A 37 -1.10 6.07 19.43
CA PRO A 37 -2.14 6.19 20.44
C PRO A 37 -3.42 5.51 19.95
N ALA A 38 -4.04 4.71 20.82
CA ALA A 38 -5.37 4.15 20.61
C ALA A 38 -6.35 5.32 20.45
N GLY A 39 -6.72 5.63 19.19
CA GLY A 39 -7.43 6.84 18.81
C GLY A 39 -7.07 7.36 17.42
N GLU A 40 -5.93 6.95 16.85
CA GLU A 40 -5.55 7.29 15.46
C GLU A 40 -6.06 6.29 14.42
N PHE A 41 -6.35 5.04 14.81
CA PHE A 41 -6.98 4.03 13.95
C PHE A 41 -8.49 4.27 13.89
N GLY A 42 -8.86 5.27 13.10
CA GLY A 42 -10.17 5.94 13.12
C GLY A 42 -10.06 7.40 12.66
N SER A 43 -8.82 7.92 12.61
CA SER A 43 -8.53 9.31 12.27
C SER A 43 -8.77 9.60 10.79
N ALA A 44 -9.03 10.88 10.52
CA ALA A 44 -9.08 11.40 9.16
C ALA A 44 -7.76 11.17 8.39
N ALA A 45 -6.63 10.95 9.08
CA ALA A 45 -5.36 10.65 8.45
C ALA A 45 -5.34 9.23 7.89
N PHE A 46 -5.77 8.24 8.67
CA PHE A 46 -5.87 6.86 8.20
C PHE A 46 -6.86 6.73 7.05
N LEU A 47 -8.04 7.37 7.15
CA LEU A 47 -9.02 7.39 6.06
C LEU A 47 -8.41 7.96 4.76
N ARG A 48 -7.73 9.11 4.85
CA ARG A 48 -7.05 9.72 3.71
C ARG A 48 -6.01 8.79 3.10
N GLN A 49 -5.23 8.12 3.95
CA GLN A 49 -4.24 7.15 3.50
C GLN A 49 -4.91 5.99 2.76
N LEU A 50 -5.95 5.39 3.33
CA LEU A 50 -6.68 4.28 2.73
C LEU A 50 -7.31 4.64 1.38
N VAL A 51 -7.99 5.79 1.29
CA VAL A 51 -8.57 6.28 0.03
C VAL A 51 -7.46 6.54 -1.01
N THR A 52 -6.33 7.10 -0.58
CA THR A 52 -5.16 7.32 -1.44
C THR A 52 -4.59 5.99 -1.95
N SER A 53 -4.46 4.98 -1.09
CA SER A 53 -4.00 3.65 -1.46
C SER A 53 -4.93 2.97 -2.48
N LEU A 54 -6.26 3.10 -2.32
CA LEU A 54 -7.24 2.61 -3.29
C LEU A 54 -7.15 3.33 -4.65
N SER A 55 -6.91 4.63 -4.66
CA SER A 55 -6.68 5.39 -5.89
C SER A 55 -5.34 5.01 -6.54
N ALA A 56 -4.30 4.78 -5.74
CA ALA A 56 -2.99 4.35 -6.21
C ALA A 56 -3.04 2.95 -6.82
N ALA A 57 -3.82 2.03 -6.25
CA ALA A 57 -4.09 0.70 -6.80
C ALA A 57 -4.63 0.78 -8.23
N LYS A 58 -5.67 1.61 -8.44
CA LYS A 58 -6.23 1.88 -9.78
C LYS A 58 -5.16 2.40 -10.74
N ALA A 59 -4.42 3.42 -10.33
CA ALA A 59 -3.42 4.07 -11.17
C ALA A 59 -2.29 3.10 -11.54
N PHE A 60 -1.82 2.29 -10.58
CA PHE A 60 -0.83 1.25 -10.82
C PHE A 60 -1.31 0.27 -11.89
N CYS A 61 -2.52 -0.28 -11.74
CA CYS A 61 -3.04 -1.26 -12.68
C CYS A 61 -3.43 -0.67 -14.05
N ALA A 62 -3.69 0.63 -14.14
CA ALA A 62 -3.90 1.29 -15.43
C ALA A 62 -2.57 1.48 -16.21
N ASP A 63 -1.45 1.67 -15.51
CA ASP A 63 -0.13 1.92 -16.09
C ASP A 63 0.56 0.66 -16.64
N ILE A 64 0.05 -0.54 -16.31
CA ILE A 64 0.62 -1.79 -16.85
C ILE A 64 0.26 -1.95 -18.34
N ASP A 65 1.26 -2.32 -19.14
CA ASP A 65 1.13 -2.48 -20.60
C ASP A 65 0.31 -3.69 -21.04
N ALA A 66 0.02 -4.61 -20.13
CA ALA A 66 -0.58 -5.90 -20.44
C ALA A 66 -2.01 -5.96 -19.88
N ALA A 67 -2.97 -5.59 -20.75
CA ALA A 67 -4.39 -5.47 -20.40
C ALA A 67 -4.98 -6.76 -19.83
N GLU A 68 -4.49 -7.92 -20.27
CA GLU A 68 -4.89 -9.24 -19.81
C GLU A 68 -4.63 -9.47 -18.32
N TYR A 69 -3.72 -8.72 -17.68
CA TYR A 69 -3.44 -8.84 -16.25
C TYR A 69 -4.18 -7.82 -15.38
N ARG A 70 -4.86 -6.82 -15.97
CA ARG A 70 -5.42 -5.69 -15.22
C ARG A 70 -6.43 -6.11 -14.14
N VAL A 71 -7.24 -7.12 -14.42
CA VAL A 71 -8.25 -7.61 -13.47
C VAL A 71 -7.58 -8.28 -12.26
N ASP A 72 -6.55 -9.12 -12.49
CA ASP A 72 -5.85 -9.77 -11.39
C ASP A 72 -4.90 -8.81 -10.67
N CYS A 73 -4.39 -7.79 -11.37
CA CYS A 73 -3.67 -6.67 -10.77
C CYS A 73 -4.55 -5.96 -9.74
N LEU A 74 -5.81 -5.67 -10.08
CA LEU A 74 -6.73 -5.04 -9.14
C LEU A 74 -6.95 -5.92 -7.90
N ALA A 75 -7.13 -7.23 -8.07
CA ALA A 75 -7.22 -8.16 -6.95
C ALA A 75 -5.96 -8.10 -6.06
N GLU A 76 -4.78 -8.18 -6.65
CA GLU A 76 -3.50 -8.11 -5.93
C GLU A 76 -3.33 -6.78 -5.17
N ARG A 77 -3.73 -5.66 -5.77
CA ARG A 77 -3.63 -4.35 -5.12
C ARG A 77 -4.63 -4.18 -3.99
N LEU A 78 -5.87 -4.65 -4.15
CA LEU A 78 -6.86 -4.64 -3.05
C LEU A 78 -6.41 -5.54 -1.89
N GLU A 79 -5.79 -6.69 -2.20
CA GLU A 79 -5.17 -7.57 -1.20
C GLU A 79 -4.07 -6.83 -0.43
N SER A 80 -3.15 -6.14 -1.13
CA SER A 80 -2.11 -5.32 -0.50
C SER A 80 -2.69 -4.22 0.39
N VAL A 81 -3.69 -3.48 -0.09
CA VAL A 81 -4.34 -2.42 0.69
C VAL A 81 -5.04 -2.99 1.93
N SER A 82 -5.68 -4.16 1.81
CA SER A 82 -6.30 -4.81 2.97
C SER A 82 -5.25 -5.25 4.01
N ALA A 83 -4.06 -5.68 3.57
CA ALA A 83 -2.99 -6.10 4.47
C ALA A 83 -2.37 -4.93 5.26
N GLU A 84 -2.52 -3.69 4.78
CA GLU A 84 -2.08 -2.48 5.48
C GLU A 84 -3.03 -2.06 6.62
N ILE A 85 -4.27 -2.56 6.61
CA ILE A 85 -5.25 -2.27 7.67
C ILE A 85 -4.96 -3.19 8.86
N PRO A 86 -4.69 -2.66 10.07
CA PRO A 86 -4.43 -3.49 11.24
C PRO A 86 -5.62 -4.37 11.59
N GLU A 87 -5.31 -5.60 11.99
CA GLU A 87 -6.30 -6.51 12.58
C GLU A 87 -6.83 -5.93 13.89
N ASP A 88 -8.07 -6.30 14.25
CA ASP A 88 -8.75 -5.85 15.46
C ASP A 88 -8.86 -4.32 15.60
N SER A 89 -8.74 -3.60 14.48
CA SER A 89 -8.97 -2.15 14.42
C SER A 89 -10.43 -1.81 14.18
N ASP A 90 -10.80 -0.54 14.36
CA ASP A 90 -12.11 -0.02 13.97
C ASP A 90 -12.43 -0.26 12.48
N TYR A 91 -11.42 -0.50 11.65
CA TYR A 91 -11.56 -0.79 10.23
C TYR A 91 -11.52 -2.29 9.90
N GLU A 92 -11.66 -3.19 10.87
CA GLU A 92 -11.64 -4.63 10.63
C GLU A 92 -12.70 -5.06 9.60
N GLU A 93 -13.92 -4.51 9.67
CA GLU A 93 -14.95 -4.81 8.68
C GLU A 93 -14.54 -4.34 7.26
N VAL A 94 -13.94 -3.16 7.15
CA VAL A 94 -13.41 -2.65 5.87
C VAL A 94 -12.29 -3.56 5.35
N ARG A 95 -11.39 -4.00 6.23
CA ARG A 95 -10.32 -4.94 5.91
C ARG A 95 -10.89 -6.23 5.32
N GLN A 96 -11.89 -6.80 5.98
CA GLN A 96 -12.55 -8.03 5.54
C GLN A 96 -13.18 -7.85 4.17
N VAL A 97 -13.94 -6.77 3.96
CA VAL A 97 -14.59 -6.47 2.66
C VAL A 97 -13.55 -6.35 1.55
N LEU A 98 -12.46 -5.60 1.75
CA LEU A 98 -11.42 -5.45 0.73
C LEU A 98 -10.73 -6.77 0.42
N ARG A 99 -10.39 -7.55 1.46
CA ARG A 99 -9.75 -8.86 1.32
C ARG A 99 -10.64 -9.85 0.58
N ASP A 100 -11.92 -9.90 0.90
CA ASP A 100 -12.86 -10.83 0.27
C ASP A 100 -13.15 -10.43 -1.18
N THR A 101 -13.27 -9.11 -1.45
CA THR A 101 -13.33 -8.56 -2.81
C THR A 101 -12.11 -8.96 -3.63
N ALA A 102 -10.90 -8.80 -3.07
CA ALA A 102 -9.65 -9.21 -3.73
C ALA A 102 -9.65 -10.71 -4.06
N ARG A 103 -10.06 -11.55 -3.10
CA ARG A 103 -10.15 -13.00 -3.28
C ARG A 103 -11.14 -13.40 -4.37
N ASP A 104 -12.30 -12.75 -4.44
CA ASP A 104 -13.32 -13.08 -5.43
C ASP A 104 -12.91 -12.64 -6.84
N ILE A 105 -12.29 -11.46 -6.98
CA ILE A 105 -11.71 -11.03 -8.26
C ILE A 105 -10.56 -11.97 -8.66
N HIS A 106 -9.67 -12.36 -7.75
CA HIS A 106 -8.60 -13.32 -8.04
C HIS A 106 -9.16 -14.68 -8.49
N ARG A 107 -10.19 -15.19 -7.81
CA ARG A 107 -10.85 -16.45 -8.18
C ARG A 107 -11.45 -16.35 -9.59
N LEU A 108 -12.09 -15.22 -9.89
CA LEU A 108 -12.66 -14.94 -11.21
C LEU A 108 -11.60 -14.98 -12.31
N THR A 109 -10.43 -14.37 -12.10
CA THR A 109 -9.33 -14.38 -13.09
C THR A 109 -8.75 -15.77 -13.27
N ARG A 110 -8.54 -16.52 -12.17
CA ARG A 110 -8.08 -17.91 -12.18
C ARG A 110 -9.00 -18.83 -12.99
N ASN A 111 -10.31 -18.67 -12.85
CA ASN A 111 -11.32 -19.45 -13.58
C ASN A 111 -11.39 -19.10 -15.07
N ASN A 112 -10.87 -17.93 -15.47
CA ASN A 112 -10.89 -17.43 -16.84
C ASN A 112 -9.50 -17.20 -17.41
N ARG A 113 -8.49 -17.91 -16.86
CA ARG A 113 -7.11 -17.69 -17.24
C ARG A 113 -6.83 -17.99 -18.71
N ASP A 114 -5.94 -17.20 -19.30
CA ASP A 114 -5.27 -17.62 -20.53
C ASP A 114 -4.25 -18.72 -20.18
N TRP A 115 -4.28 -19.81 -20.92
CA TRP A 115 -3.32 -20.91 -20.77
C TRP A 115 -2.13 -20.77 -21.72
N LYS A 116 -2.24 -19.92 -22.74
CA LYS A 116 -1.16 -19.61 -23.68
C LYS A 116 -0.17 -18.60 -23.08
N GLN A 117 -0.67 -17.72 -22.22
CA GLN A 117 0.11 -16.74 -21.48
C GLN A 117 0.41 -17.28 -20.06
N GLY A 118 1.65 -17.19 -19.62
CA GLY A 118 2.05 -17.60 -18.27
C GLY A 118 1.68 -16.55 -17.22
N ASN A 119 1.75 -16.91 -15.93
CA ASN A 119 1.65 -15.91 -14.87
C ASN A 119 2.89 -15.00 -14.90
N ALA A 120 2.71 -13.70 -14.71
CA ALA A 120 3.78 -12.72 -14.76
C ALA A 120 3.61 -11.67 -13.67
N TYR A 121 4.71 -11.13 -13.16
CA TYR A 121 4.62 -9.98 -12.28
C TYR A 121 4.50 -8.70 -13.12
N ALA A 122 3.79 -7.71 -12.58
CA ALA A 122 3.70 -6.40 -13.19
C ALA A 122 4.46 -5.36 -12.36
N SER A 123 5.00 -4.36 -13.04
CA SER A 123 5.64 -3.19 -12.42
C SER A 123 5.26 -1.94 -13.22
N ARG A 124 5.31 -0.76 -12.59
CA ARG A 124 5.13 0.50 -13.33
C ARG A 124 6.31 0.75 -14.25
N LYS A 125 6.06 1.39 -15.40
CA LYS A 125 7.14 1.77 -16.34
C LYS A 125 8.14 2.72 -15.69
N ALA A 126 7.60 3.71 -14.99
CA ALA A 126 8.39 4.76 -14.35
C ALA A 126 9.13 4.28 -13.09
N SER A 127 8.74 3.13 -12.52
CA SER A 127 9.36 2.60 -11.30
C SER A 127 9.32 1.06 -11.29
N PRO A 128 10.31 0.39 -11.91
CA PRO A 128 10.38 -1.07 -11.95
C PRO A 128 10.51 -1.74 -10.57
N SER A 129 10.98 -1.01 -9.56
CA SER A 129 11.05 -1.45 -8.17
C SER A 129 9.67 -1.57 -7.52
N ASP A 130 8.69 -0.82 -7.99
CA ASP A 130 7.30 -0.96 -7.57
C ASP A 130 6.64 -2.05 -8.42
N ARG A 131 6.62 -3.26 -7.87
CA ARG A 131 6.18 -4.49 -8.51
C ARG A 131 5.08 -5.14 -7.67
N THR A 132 4.23 -5.93 -8.32
CA THR A 132 3.23 -6.74 -7.62
C THR A 132 3.90 -7.71 -6.64
N THR A 133 3.24 -7.97 -5.52
CA THR A 133 3.73 -8.87 -4.46
C THR A 133 3.66 -10.34 -4.88
N ARG A 134 2.72 -10.67 -5.77
CA ARG A 134 2.55 -12.00 -6.39
C ARG A 134 2.51 -11.92 -7.92
N PRO A 135 2.81 -13.02 -8.63
CA PRO A 135 2.58 -13.07 -10.06
C PRO A 135 1.07 -13.01 -10.36
N LEU A 136 0.74 -12.27 -11.40
CA LEU A 136 -0.61 -12.05 -11.89
C LEU A 136 -1.02 -13.14 -12.87
N THR A 137 -2.32 -13.46 -12.86
CA THR A 137 -2.96 -14.41 -13.77
C THR A 137 -3.54 -13.65 -14.96
N PRO A 138 -3.13 -13.97 -16.20
CA PRO A 138 -3.69 -13.34 -17.39
C PRO A 138 -5.11 -13.85 -17.65
N VAL A 139 -6.03 -12.96 -18.01
CA VAL A 139 -7.39 -13.30 -18.44
C VAL A 139 -7.40 -13.63 -19.92
N ASN A 140 -8.11 -14.70 -20.30
CA ASN A 140 -8.31 -15.06 -21.69
C ASN A 140 -8.97 -13.90 -22.47
N PRO A 141 -8.37 -13.39 -23.57
CA PRO A 141 -8.92 -12.26 -24.33
C PRO A 141 -10.36 -12.47 -24.79
N ALA A 142 -10.74 -13.71 -25.14
CA ALA A 142 -12.10 -14.03 -25.58
C ALA A 142 -13.16 -13.88 -24.46
N ARG A 143 -12.73 -13.84 -23.20
CA ARG A 143 -13.59 -13.66 -22.03
C ARG A 143 -13.40 -12.32 -21.32
N ALA A 144 -12.48 -11.48 -21.80
CA ALA A 144 -12.09 -10.23 -21.12
C ALA A 144 -13.29 -9.33 -20.80
N ALA A 145 -14.18 -9.10 -21.76
CA ALA A 145 -15.36 -8.27 -21.56
C ALA A 145 -16.31 -8.82 -20.47
N GLN A 146 -16.56 -10.14 -20.49
CA GLN A 146 -17.39 -10.81 -19.48
C GLN A 146 -16.75 -10.75 -18.10
N VAL A 147 -15.44 -10.98 -18.01
CA VAL A 147 -14.68 -10.94 -16.76
C VAL A 147 -14.66 -9.53 -16.19
N ASN A 148 -14.48 -8.49 -17.02
CA ASN A 148 -14.54 -7.09 -16.58
C ASN A 148 -15.91 -6.72 -16.02
N GLN A 149 -17.00 -7.22 -16.63
CA GLN A 149 -18.35 -7.02 -16.12
C GLN A 149 -18.56 -7.73 -14.78
N GLN A 150 -18.12 -8.98 -14.65
CA GLN A 150 -18.23 -9.74 -13.39
C GLN A 150 -17.38 -9.12 -12.27
N ALA A 151 -16.16 -8.68 -12.57
CA ALA A 151 -15.32 -7.96 -11.63
C ALA A 151 -15.96 -6.62 -11.19
N SER A 152 -16.63 -5.91 -12.11
CA SER A 152 -17.39 -4.70 -11.77
C SER A 152 -18.54 -5.00 -10.82
N ALA A 153 -19.26 -6.11 -11.03
CA ALA A 153 -20.34 -6.54 -10.15
C ALA A 153 -19.84 -6.93 -8.75
N ILE A 154 -18.66 -7.56 -8.64
CA ILE A 154 -18.02 -7.85 -7.35
C ILE A 154 -17.71 -6.54 -6.59
N LEU A 155 -17.19 -5.52 -7.30
CA LEU A 155 -16.97 -4.19 -6.71
C LEU A 155 -18.28 -3.51 -6.27
N ASP A 156 -19.37 -3.66 -7.03
CA ASP A 156 -20.70 -3.12 -6.67
C ASP A 156 -21.25 -3.78 -5.39
N GLN A 157 -21.08 -5.09 -5.25
CA GLN A 157 -21.47 -5.82 -4.06
C GLN A 157 -20.68 -5.34 -2.84
N ALA A 158 -19.36 -5.21 -2.96
CA ALA A 158 -18.50 -4.70 -1.90
C ALA A 158 -18.87 -3.26 -1.49
N GLN A 159 -19.13 -2.38 -2.48
CA GLN A 159 -19.63 -1.03 -2.23
C GLN A 159 -20.94 -1.05 -1.45
N THR A 160 -21.87 -1.94 -1.80
CA THR A 160 -23.15 -2.10 -1.11
C THR A 160 -23.00 -2.62 0.33
N VAL A 161 -22.03 -3.50 0.58
CA VAL A 161 -21.71 -3.94 1.96
C VAL A 161 -21.25 -2.73 2.77
N LEU A 162 -20.23 -2.00 2.30
CA LEU A 162 -19.68 -0.84 3.02
C LEU A 162 -20.73 0.25 3.30
N LEU A 163 -21.63 0.52 2.35
CA LEU A 163 -22.71 1.49 2.54
C LEU A 163 -23.72 1.05 3.62
N ARG A 164 -24.02 -0.25 3.70
CA ARG A 164 -24.86 -0.78 4.79
C ARG A 164 -24.13 -0.74 6.13
N SER A 165 -22.83 -1.01 6.17
CA SER A 165 -22.01 -0.84 7.37
C SER A 165 -21.99 0.63 7.82
N ALA A 166 -21.99 1.58 6.87
CA ALA A 166 -22.08 3.01 7.15
C ALA A 166 -23.40 3.38 7.86
N GLU A 167 -24.51 2.73 7.52
CA GLU A 167 -25.81 2.93 8.19
C GLU A 167 -25.81 2.39 9.62
N ALA A 168 -25.04 1.33 9.90
CA ALA A 168 -24.91 0.78 11.24
C ALA A 168 -23.89 1.53 12.11
N ALA A 169 -22.90 2.20 11.50
CA ALA A 169 -21.80 2.88 12.17
C ALA A 169 -21.99 4.40 12.19
N GLU A 170 -22.93 4.90 13.00
CA GLU A 170 -23.32 6.32 13.07
C GLU A 170 -22.13 7.30 13.10
N GLU A 171 -21.18 7.10 14.03
CA GLU A 171 -20.02 8.00 14.21
C GLU A 171 -19.01 7.96 13.05
N ARG A 172 -19.02 6.88 12.25
CA ARG A 172 -18.04 6.62 11.18
C ARG A 172 -18.67 6.53 9.79
N ARG A 173 -19.97 6.83 9.68
CA ARG A 173 -20.74 6.76 8.44
C ARG A 173 -20.05 7.44 7.26
N SER A 174 -19.55 8.66 7.46
CA SER A 174 -18.85 9.42 6.41
C SER A 174 -17.56 8.76 5.94
N GLN A 175 -16.89 8.00 6.81
CA GLN A 175 -15.65 7.29 6.49
C GLN A 175 -15.95 6.08 5.61
N TYR A 176 -16.95 5.27 5.99
CA TYR A 176 -17.40 4.13 5.18
C TYR A 176 -17.88 4.54 3.80
N VAL A 177 -18.64 5.64 3.69
CA VAL A 177 -19.09 6.18 2.39
C VAL A 177 -17.90 6.56 1.50
N GLN A 178 -16.91 7.27 2.03
CA GLN A 178 -15.71 7.65 1.27
C GLN A 178 -14.90 6.44 0.79
N ILE A 179 -14.77 5.40 1.62
CA ILE A 179 -14.10 4.15 1.24
C ILE A 179 -14.89 3.43 0.15
N ALA A 180 -16.22 3.38 0.28
CA ALA A 180 -17.10 2.75 -0.70
C ALA A 180 -17.01 3.45 -2.08
N GLU A 181 -16.97 4.78 -2.09
CA GLU A 181 -16.77 5.58 -3.30
C GLU A 181 -15.39 5.35 -3.93
N ALA A 182 -14.33 5.36 -3.11
CA ALA A 182 -12.97 5.09 -3.56
C ALA A 182 -12.86 3.69 -4.19
N LEU A 183 -13.44 2.67 -3.55
CA LEU A 183 -13.51 1.31 -4.10
C LEU A 183 -14.27 1.30 -5.43
N GLY A 184 -15.45 1.92 -5.48
CA GLY A 184 -16.27 2.01 -6.69
C GLY A 184 -15.58 2.71 -7.86
N SER A 185 -14.66 3.65 -7.59
CA SER A 185 -13.88 4.36 -8.62
C SER A 185 -12.96 3.43 -9.44
N ASN A 186 -12.62 2.26 -8.91
CA ASN A 186 -11.80 1.24 -9.57
C ASN A 186 -12.53 0.60 -10.76
N LYS A 187 -13.87 0.65 -10.81
CA LYS A 187 -14.66 0.14 -11.95
C LYS A 187 -14.28 0.80 -13.28
N VAL A 188 -13.77 2.03 -13.26
CA VAL A 188 -13.30 2.71 -14.48
C VAL A 188 -12.16 1.94 -15.16
N LEU A 189 -11.25 1.32 -14.39
CA LEU A 189 -10.18 0.48 -14.92
C LEU A 189 -10.73 -0.67 -15.78
N LEU A 190 -11.88 -1.21 -15.40
CA LEU A 190 -12.51 -2.37 -16.04
C LEU A 190 -13.30 -2.01 -17.30
N ARG A 191 -13.55 -0.72 -17.54
CA ARG A 191 -14.25 -0.20 -18.73
C ARG A 191 -13.30 0.34 -19.80
N SER A 192 -12.00 0.35 -19.50
CA SER A 192 -10.92 0.89 -20.34
C SER A 192 -10.29 -0.19 -21.19
#